data_AF-A0A9W3KKA0-F1
#
_entry.id   AF-A0A9W3KKA0-F1
#
_cell.length_a   1.000
_cell.length_b   1.000
_cell.length_c   1.000
_cell.angle_alpha   90.00
_cell.angle_beta   90.00
_cell.angle_gamma   90.00
#
_symmetry.space_group_name_H-M   'P 1'
#
loop_
_entity.id
_entity.type
_entity.pdbx_description
1 polymer ?
#
loop_
_entity_poly.entity_id
_entity_poly.type
_entity_poly.pdbx_seq_one_letter_code
_entity_poly.pdbx_strand_id
1 'polypeptide(L)'
;MECGRPLEYVPASFQEDGICIDCLRWMKEAKYRSFKNRSLYMYDDEMKEIVAQFKFRGDAELVRIFYRPFRSLFQKYFANVSTVIAVPLSKEREVERGFNQAELLATCLPVKISYPSLRRRETEKRSKKTRKERVSGSNPFYCVPGMATV
;
A
#
# COMPACT_ATOMS: atom_id res chain seq x y z
N MET A 1 9.93 -10.87 -5.86
CA MET A 1 9.51 -9.58 -5.27
C MET A 1 10.71 -8.67 -5.16
N GLU A 2 10.56 -7.39 -5.49
CA GLU A 2 11.58 -6.37 -5.24
C GLU A 2 11.02 -5.36 -4.21
N CYS A 3 11.61 -5.26 -3.01
CA CYS A 3 11.15 -4.31 -1.99
C CYS A 3 11.97 -3.00 -1.99
N GLY A 4 11.46 -1.96 -1.34
CA GLY A 4 12.13 -0.67 -1.20
C GLY A 4 12.93 -0.50 0.10
N ARG A 5 13.17 -1.58 0.86
CA ARG A 5 13.93 -1.51 2.12
C ARG A 5 15.41 -1.26 1.80
N PRO A 6 16.05 -0.19 2.32
CA PRO A 6 17.48 0.01 2.14
C PRO A 6 18.26 -1.09 2.86
N LEU A 7 19.19 -1.73 2.15
CA LEU A 7 19.94 -2.88 2.69
C LEU A 7 20.89 -2.50 3.83
N GLU A 8 21.35 -1.25 3.86
CA GLU A 8 22.14 -0.69 4.96
C GLU A 8 21.45 -0.78 6.33
N TYR A 9 20.10 -0.79 6.35
CA TYR A 9 19.30 -0.95 7.57
C TYR A 9 18.88 -2.40 7.84
N VAL A 10 19.30 -3.36 7.02
CA VAL A 10 19.00 -4.78 7.21
C VAL A 10 20.23 -5.44 7.85
N PRO A 11 20.12 -6.18 8.97
CA PRO A 11 21.27 -6.88 9.51
C PRO A 11 21.81 -7.91 8.49
N ALA A 12 23.12 -8.12 8.45
CA ALA A 12 23.75 -9.05 7.49
C ALA A 12 23.16 -10.47 7.56
N SER A 13 22.73 -10.91 8.74
CA SER A 13 22.03 -12.19 8.95
C SER A 13 20.65 -12.28 8.29
N PHE A 14 20.10 -11.16 7.80
CA PHE A 14 18.83 -11.07 7.08
C PHE A 14 19.01 -10.69 5.61
N GLN A 15 20.22 -10.87 5.08
CA GLN A 15 20.57 -10.63 3.68
C GLN A 15 21.30 -11.84 3.10
N GLU A 16 21.13 -12.06 1.80
CA GLU A 16 21.83 -13.06 1.02
C GLU A 16 21.95 -12.51 -0.41
N ASP A 17 23.18 -12.49 -0.94
CA ASP A 17 23.53 -11.97 -2.28
C ASP A 17 22.97 -10.57 -2.60
N GLY A 18 23.02 -9.66 -1.63
CA GLY A 18 22.50 -8.29 -1.80
C GLY A 18 20.98 -8.22 -1.89
N ILE A 19 20.26 -9.22 -1.39
CA ILE A 19 18.81 -9.28 -1.34
C ILE A 19 18.37 -9.60 0.09
N CYS A 20 17.32 -8.94 0.59
CA CYS A 20 16.78 -9.29 1.90
C CYS A 20 16.04 -10.64 1.86
N ILE A 21 16.14 -11.41 2.95
CA ILE A 21 15.53 -12.76 3.05
C ILE A 21 14.01 -12.75 2.77
N ASP A 22 13.30 -11.67 3.14
CA ASP A 22 11.88 -11.53 2.80
C ASP A 22 11.67 -11.54 1.28
N CYS A 23 12.46 -10.77 0.52
CA CYS A 23 12.34 -10.74 -0.95
C CYS A 23 12.67 -12.10 -1.58
N LEU A 24 13.74 -12.76 -1.12
CA LEU A 24 14.11 -14.10 -1.59
C LEU A 24 13.00 -15.11 -1.34
N ARG A 25 12.38 -15.08 -0.16
CA ARG A 25 11.23 -15.94 0.17
C ARG A 25 10.08 -15.74 -0.81
N TRP A 26 9.71 -14.49 -1.09
CA TRP A 26 8.64 -14.20 -2.04
C TRP A 26 9.01 -14.50 -3.50
N MET A 27 10.29 -14.50 -3.87
CA MET A 27 10.75 -14.92 -5.20
C MET A 27 10.61 -16.43 -5.42
N LYS A 28 10.79 -17.23 -4.36
CA LYS A 28 10.66 -18.70 -4.41
C LYS A 28 9.20 -19.18 -4.46
N GLU A 29 8.25 -18.31 -4.13
CA GLU A 29 6.82 -18.62 -4.11
C GLU A 29 6.20 -18.57 -5.53
N ALA A 30 6.15 -19.72 -6.21
CA ALA A 30 5.68 -19.84 -7.60
C ALA A 30 4.27 -19.31 -7.87
N LYS A 31 3.41 -19.23 -6.83
CA LYS A 31 2.04 -18.69 -6.93
C LYS A 31 1.98 -17.18 -7.20
N TYR A 32 3.04 -16.43 -6.94
CA TYR A 32 3.05 -14.98 -7.13
C TYR A 32 3.91 -14.60 -8.33
N ARG A 33 3.35 -13.77 -9.22
CA ARG A 33 4.12 -13.12 -10.28
C ARG A 33 5.17 -12.19 -9.67
N SER A 34 6.21 -11.83 -10.42
CA SER A 34 7.13 -10.79 -9.97
C SER A 34 6.39 -9.47 -9.75
N PHE A 35 6.59 -8.87 -8.58
CA PHE A 35 6.01 -7.57 -8.21
C PHE A 35 7.01 -6.73 -7.43
N LYS A 36 6.80 -5.41 -7.48
CA LYS A 36 7.57 -4.43 -6.70
C LYS A 36 6.73 -3.92 -5.54
N ASN A 37 7.37 -3.70 -4.40
CA ASN A 37 6.80 -3.00 -3.26
C ASN A 37 7.74 -1.84 -2.91
N ARG A 38 7.21 -0.62 -2.84
CA ARG A 38 7.98 0.58 -2.55
C ARG A 38 7.25 1.41 -1.51
N SER A 39 7.96 1.73 -0.43
CA SER A 39 7.54 2.74 0.54
C SER A 39 8.03 4.11 0.07
N LEU A 40 7.21 5.13 0.29
CA LEU A 40 7.60 6.51 0.00
C LEU A 40 8.57 7.07 1.05
N TYR A 41 8.36 6.68 2.32
CA TYR A 41 9.17 7.06 3.47
C TYR A 41 9.45 5.84 4.33
N MET A 42 10.50 5.93 5.15
CA MET A 42 10.68 5.05 6.29
C MET A 42 9.61 5.37 7.34
N TYR A 43 9.21 4.35 8.11
CA TYR A 43 8.17 4.49 9.12
C TYR A 43 8.80 4.69 10.50
N ASP A 44 9.41 5.86 10.68
CA ASP A 44 9.93 6.36 11.95
C ASP A 44 8.84 7.10 12.75
N ASP A 45 9.21 7.68 13.88
CA ASP A 45 8.28 8.35 14.79
C ASP A 45 7.65 9.61 14.18
N GLU A 46 8.40 10.40 13.40
CA GLU A 46 7.88 11.58 12.72
C GLU A 46 6.87 11.21 11.63
N MET A 47 7.23 10.26 10.76
CA MET A 47 6.34 9.80 9.70
C MET A 47 5.10 9.10 10.28
N LYS A 48 5.23 8.44 11.43
CA LYS A 48 4.10 7.84 12.15
C LYS A 48 3.09 8.89 12.61
N GLU A 49 3.54 10.03 13.12
CA GLU A 49 2.65 11.13 13.52
C GLU A 49 1.96 11.78 12.31
N ILE A 50 2.70 12.03 11.22
CA ILE A 50 2.12 12.56 9.98
C ILE A 50 1.07 11.59 9.41
N VAL A 51 1.38 10.29 9.37
CA VAL A 51 0.42 9.27 8.95
C VAL A 51 -0.78 9.27 9.89
N ALA A 52 -0.60 9.37 11.21
CA ALA A 52 -1.71 9.39 12.16
C ALA A 52 -2.63 10.61 11.96
N GLN A 53 -2.08 11.80 11.70
CA GLN A 53 -2.85 13.00 11.37
C GLN A 53 -3.65 12.80 10.07
N PHE A 54 -2.98 12.35 9.01
CA PHE A 54 -3.62 12.03 7.74
C PHE A 54 -4.62 10.88 7.83
N LYS A 55 -4.52 9.99 8.83
CA LYS A 55 -5.42 8.84 8.96
C LYS A 55 -6.60 8.99 9.88
N PHE A 56 -6.43 9.69 10.99
CA PHE A 56 -7.37 9.62 12.09
C PHE A 56 -7.86 10.99 12.54
N ARG A 57 -7.22 12.08 12.09
CA ARG A 57 -7.60 13.45 12.45
C ARG A 57 -8.28 14.21 11.32
N GLY A 58 -8.62 13.54 10.23
CA GLY A 58 -9.41 14.12 9.14
C GLY A 58 -8.64 15.07 8.21
N ASP A 59 -7.32 15.23 8.38
CA ASP A 59 -6.53 16.19 7.62
C ASP A 59 -6.17 15.67 6.22
N ALA A 60 -7.14 15.69 5.31
CA ALA A 60 -6.99 15.27 3.92
C ALA A 60 -5.98 16.14 3.14
N GLU A 61 -5.79 17.40 3.56
CA GLU A 61 -4.91 18.37 2.91
C GLU A 61 -3.43 17.98 3.02
N LEU A 62 -3.06 17.18 4.04
CA LEU A 62 -1.73 16.56 4.13
C LEU A 62 -1.35 15.73 2.89
N VAL A 63 -2.30 15.31 2.05
CA VAL A 63 -1.96 14.66 0.77
C VAL A 63 -1.01 15.50 -0.08
N ARG A 64 -1.07 16.84 0.02
CA ARG A 64 -0.25 17.77 -0.77
C ARG A 64 1.25 17.60 -0.52
N ILE A 65 1.65 17.24 0.70
CA ILE A 65 3.07 17.02 1.03
C ILE A 65 3.63 15.81 0.26
N PHE A 66 2.75 14.84 -0.07
CA PHE A 66 3.12 13.63 -0.79
C PHE A 66 3.13 13.80 -2.30
N TYR A 67 2.53 14.87 -2.85
CA TYR A 67 2.29 15.02 -4.28
C TYR A 67 3.56 14.82 -5.15
N ARG A 68 4.58 15.65 -4.93
CA ARG A 68 5.85 15.59 -5.69
C ARG A 68 6.66 14.31 -5.41
N PRO A 69 6.92 13.92 -4.15
CA PRO A 69 7.75 12.73 -3.88
C PRO A 69 7.06 11.45 -4.35
N PHE A 70 5.73 11.32 -4.19
CA PHE A 70 5.01 10.12 -4.61
C PHE A 70 5.03 9.97 -6.12
N ARG A 71 4.82 11.06 -6.86
CA ARG A 71 4.92 11.06 -8.33
C ARG A 71 6.33 10.72 -8.82
N SER A 72 7.36 11.25 -8.17
CA SER A 72 8.76 10.95 -8.50
C SER A 72 9.09 9.47 -8.29
N LEU A 73 8.65 8.90 -7.17
CA LEU A 73 8.81 7.46 -6.88
C LEU A 73 8.05 6.60 -7.90
N PHE A 74 6.82 6.99 -8.24
CA PHE A 74 6.01 6.30 -9.24
C PHE A 74 6.70 6.27 -10.60
N GLN A 75 7.19 7.42 -11.07
CA GLN A 75 7.94 7.49 -12.33
C GLN A 75 9.21 6.65 -12.30
N LYS A 76 9.94 6.62 -11.18
CA LYS A 76 11.18 5.84 -11.05
C LYS A 76 10.95 4.32 -11.12
N TYR A 77 9.92 3.80 -10.46
CA TYR A 77 9.76 2.34 -10.29
C TYR A 77 8.61 1.73 -11.08
N PHE A 78 7.65 2.55 -11.52
CA PHE A 78 6.36 2.14 -12.08
C PHE A 78 5.99 2.91 -13.38
N ALA A 79 6.96 3.46 -14.12
CA ALA A 79 6.73 4.21 -15.36
C ALA A 79 5.85 3.48 -16.39
N ASN A 80 5.92 2.15 -16.44
CA ASN A 80 5.16 1.33 -17.40
C ASN A 80 3.76 0.93 -16.89
N VAL A 81 3.31 1.46 -15.76
CA VAL A 81 1.97 1.19 -15.21
C VAL A 81 0.96 2.16 -15.84
N SER A 82 -0.08 1.61 -16.47
CA SER A 82 -1.13 2.38 -17.15
C SER A 82 -2.38 2.60 -16.31
N THR A 83 -2.51 1.93 -15.16
CA THR A 83 -3.69 2.03 -14.29
C THR A 83 -3.32 1.78 -12.84
N VAL A 84 -3.91 2.56 -11.94
CA VAL A 84 -3.80 2.39 -10.49
C VAL A 84 -5.17 2.07 -9.90
N ILE A 85 -5.18 1.22 -8.88
CA ILE A 85 -6.39 0.89 -8.11
C ILE A 85 -6.10 1.28 -6.67
N ALA A 86 -6.93 2.17 -6.13
CA ALA A 86 -6.89 2.49 -4.71
C ALA A 86 -7.50 1.32 -3.91
N VAL A 87 -6.83 0.93 -2.82
CA VAL A 87 -7.35 -0.12 -1.96
C VAL A 87 -8.55 0.42 -1.18
N PRO A 88 -9.73 -0.22 -1.23
CA PRO A 88 -10.92 0.29 -0.57
C PRO A 88 -10.82 0.16 0.95
N LEU A 89 -11.50 1.07 1.63
CA LEU A 89 -11.82 0.95 3.05
C LEU A 89 -13.11 0.13 3.23
N SER A 90 -13.37 -0.28 4.47
CA SER A 90 -14.70 -0.74 4.87
C SER A 90 -15.61 0.47 5.07
N LYS A 91 -16.92 0.26 4.99
CA LYS A 91 -17.91 1.32 5.12
C LYS A 91 -17.79 2.07 6.45
N GLU A 92 -17.51 1.35 7.53
CA GLU A 92 -17.32 1.90 8.87
C GLU A 92 -16.11 2.83 8.92
N ARG A 93 -14.99 2.44 8.27
CA ARG A 93 -13.77 3.26 8.21
C ARG A 93 -13.90 4.46 7.29
N GLU A 94 -14.69 4.34 6.21
CA GLU A 94 -15.02 5.48 5.36
C GLU A 94 -15.79 6.53 6.16
N VAL A 95 -16.77 6.11 6.95
CA VAL A 95 -17.54 7.00 7.85
C VAL A 95 -16.65 7.60 8.94
N GLU A 96 -15.86 6.77 9.65
CA GLU A 96 -14.96 7.23 10.73
C GLU A 96 -13.96 8.28 10.25
N ARG A 97 -13.44 8.10 9.03
CA ARG A 97 -12.33 8.91 8.50
C ARG A 97 -12.77 10.06 7.60
N GLY A 98 -13.96 9.94 6.99
CA GLY A 98 -14.49 10.89 6.00
C GLY A 98 -13.89 10.78 4.60
N PHE A 99 -12.81 10.01 4.40
CA PHE A 99 -12.17 9.82 3.10
C PHE A 99 -11.32 8.54 3.01
N ASN A 100 -11.02 8.10 1.78
CA ASN A 100 -10.05 7.05 1.50
C ASN A 100 -8.67 7.64 1.15
N GLN A 101 -7.70 7.46 2.04
CA GLN A 101 -6.34 7.96 1.84
C GLN A 101 -5.63 7.37 0.62
N ALA A 102 -5.95 6.14 0.23
CA ALA A 102 -5.35 5.52 -0.93
C ALA A 102 -5.86 6.17 -2.22
N GLU A 103 -7.13 6.60 -2.23
CA GLU A 103 -7.71 7.35 -3.35
C GLU A 103 -7.09 8.74 -3.44
N LEU A 104 -6.97 9.46 -2.31
CA LEU A 104 -6.30 10.76 -2.29
C LEU A 104 -4.84 10.67 -2.78
N LEU A 105 -4.08 9.65 -2.36
CA LEU A 105 -2.73 9.45 -2.89
C LEU A 105 -2.74 9.14 -4.39
N ALA A 106 -3.71 8.35 -4.86
CA ALA A 106 -3.82 8.01 -6.28
C ALA A 106 -4.07 9.25 -7.16
N THR A 107 -4.77 10.28 -6.68
CA THR A 107 -4.97 11.55 -7.42
C THR A 107 -3.68 12.33 -7.66
N CYS A 108 -2.60 12.03 -6.93
CA CYS A 108 -1.28 12.63 -7.16
C CYS A 108 -0.56 12.05 -8.39
N LEU A 109 -1.01 10.91 -8.91
CA LEU A 109 -0.32 10.17 -9.96
C LEU A 109 -0.83 10.55 -11.35
N PRO A 110 0.04 10.70 -12.36
CA PRO A 110 -0.34 11.08 -13.71
C PRO A 110 -0.80 9.85 -14.52
N VAL A 111 -1.74 9.07 -14.00
CA VAL A 111 -2.19 7.79 -14.57
C VAL A 111 -3.66 7.57 -14.27
N LYS A 112 -4.34 6.78 -15.12
CA LYS A 112 -5.75 6.43 -14.93
C LYS A 112 -5.96 5.75 -13.58
N ILE A 113 -6.86 6.30 -12.77
CA ILE A 113 -7.35 5.65 -11.56
C ILE A 113 -8.55 4.80 -11.96
N SER A 114 -8.48 3.50 -11.68
CA SER A 114 -9.59 2.58 -11.85
C SER A 114 -10.26 2.35 -10.51
N TYR A 115 -11.59 2.41 -10.52
CA TYR A 115 -12.44 2.14 -9.38
C TYR A 115 -13.21 0.84 -9.64
N PRO A 116 -12.53 -0.32 -9.62
CA PRO A 116 -13.23 -1.59 -9.76
C PRO A 116 -14.26 -1.74 -8.64
N SER A 117 -15.24 -2.61 -8.82
CA SER A 117 -16.19 -3.01 -7.77
C SER A 117 -15.54 -3.82 -6.64
N LEU A 118 -14.26 -3.59 -6.37
CA LEU A 118 -13.52 -4.10 -5.23
C LEU A 118 -14.06 -3.44 -3.97
N ARG A 119 -14.45 -4.27 -3.01
CA ARG A 119 -14.91 -3.87 -1.69
C ARG A 119 -14.13 -4.62 -0.63
N ARG A 120 -14.19 -4.11 0.59
CA ARG A 120 -13.48 -4.68 1.74
C ARG A 120 -14.46 -4.93 2.87
N ARG A 121 -14.45 -6.16 3.41
CA ARG A 121 -15.18 -6.49 4.64
C ARG A 121 -14.50 -5.85 5.84
N GLU A 122 -15.28 -5.44 6.84
CA GLU A 122 -14.70 -5.04 8.11
C GLU A 122 -14.00 -6.24 8.76
N THR A 123 -12.80 -5.97 9.25
CA THR A 123 -11.98 -6.93 9.97
C THR A 123 -11.21 -6.16 11.02
N GLU A 124 -10.83 -6.83 12.11
CA GLU A 124 -9.92 -6.24 13.10
C GLU A 124 -8.70 -5.57 12.46
N LYS A 125 -8.23 -4.51 13.11
CA LYS A 125 -7.07 -3.73 12.67
C LYS A 125 -5.90 -4.69 12.41
N ARG A 126 -5.41 -4.72 11.16
CA ARG A 126 -4.26 -5.56 10.76
C ARG A 126 -3.00 -5.32 11.59
N SER A 127 -2.86 -4.15 12.21
CA SER A 127 -1.77 -3.83 13.15
C SER A 127 -1.79 -4.67 14.41
N LYS A 128 -2.96 -5.16 14.85
CA LYS A 128 -3.11 -6.07 16.00
C LYS A 128 -2.76 -7.53 15.68
N LYS A 129 -2.69 -7.89 14.39
CA LYS A 129 -2.35 -9.25 13.94
C LYS A 129 -0.85 -9.44 13.84
N THR A 130 -0.36 -10.60 14.24
CA THR A 130 1.00 -11.09 13.99
C THR A 130 1.23 -11.39 12.50
N ARG A 131 2.49 -11.59 12.10
CA ARG A 131 2.82 -11.97 10.71
C ARG A 131 2.10 -13.26 10.29
N LYS A 132 2.10 -14.29 11.15
CA LYS A 132 1.48 -15.59 10.84
C LYS A 132 0.00 -15.42 10.55
N GLU A 133 -0.73 -14.69 11.41
CA GLU A 133 -2.15 -14.40 11.23
C GLU A 133 -2.46 -13.55 10.00
N ARG A 134 -1.56 -12.63 9.62
CA ARG A 134 -1.73 -11.83 8.39
C ARG A 134 -1.60 -12.67 7.12
N VAL A 135 -0.72 -13.69 7.14
CA VAL A 135 -0.46 -14.56 5.98
C VAL A 135 -1.52 -15.67 5.87
N SER A 136 -1.97 -16.23 7.00
CA SER A 136 -2.98 -17.29 7.02
C SER A 136 -4.42 -16.79 7.04
N GLY A 137 -4.64 -15.49 7.28
CA GLY A 137 -5.96 -14.90 7.35
C GLY A 137 -6.71 -14.93 6.01
N SER A 138 -8.03 -14.99 6.07
CA SER A 138 -8.89 -14.89 4.89
C SER A 138 -8.70 -13.54 4.18
N ASN A 139 -8.84 -13.56 2.85
CA ASN A 139 -8.80 -12.34 2.06
C ASN A 139 -10.05 -11.49 2.37
N PRO A 140 -9.90 -10.26 2.91
CA PRO A 140 -11.05 -9.42 3.24
C PRO A 140 -11.63 -8.71 2.01
N PHE A 141 -10.94 -8.77 0.87
CA PHE A 141 -11.35 -8.11 -0.36
C PHE A 141 -12.21 -9.03 -1.22
N TYR A 142 -13.27 -8.49 -1.79
CA TYR A 142 -14.16 -9.18 -2.69
C TYR A 142 -14.63 -8.24 -3.80
N CYS A 143 -14.90 -8.78 -4.98
CA CYS A 143 -15.51 -8.04 -6.07
C CYS A 143 -17.02 -8.17 -6.00
N VAL A 144 -17.73 -7.06 -6.14
CA VAL A 144 -19.18 -7.06 -6.34
C VAL A 144 -19.44 -7.16 -7.84
N PRO A 145 -20.20 -8.17 -8.31
CA PRO A 145 -20.62 -8.21 -9.70
C PRO A 145 -21.51 -6.99 -10.00
N GLY A 146 -21.15 -6.20 -11.03
CA GLY A 146 -21.99 -5.09 -11.50
C GLY A 146 -21.53 -3.70 -11.04
N MET A 147 -20.69 -3.07 -11.85
CA MET A 147 -20.93 -1.78 -12.50
C MET A 147 -19.67 -1.49 -13.31
N ALA A 148 -19.60 -2.06 -14.52
CA ALA A 148 -18.76 -1.48 -15.55
C ALA A 148 -19.34 -0.09 -15.83
N THR A 149 -18.76 0.95 -15.25
CA THR A 149 -19.06 2.31 -15.71
C THR A 149 -18.36 2.50 -17.04
N VAL A 150 -19.20 2.73 -18.05
CA VAL A 150 -18.89 3.22 -19.40
C VAL A 150 -17.90 4.37 -19.34
#